data_AF-A0A2V9RA12-F1
#
_entry.id   AF-A0A2V9RA12-F1
#
_cell.length_a   1.000
_cell.length_b   1.000
_cell.length_c   1.000
_cell.angle_alpha   90.00
_cell.angle_beta   90.00
_cell.angle_gamma   90.00
#
_symmetry.space_group_name_H-M   'P 1'
#
loop_
_entity.id
_entity.type
_entity.pdbx_description
1 polymer ?
#
loop_
_entity_poly.entity_id
_entity_poly.type
_entity_poly.pdbx_seq_one_letter_code
_entity_poly.pdbx_strand_id
1 'polypeptide(L)' 'MVRNAETREPADSETKEIAKYCYEHGLITITAGTFNNVLRILVPLVVTDGQLDEGLGVIAAALASVVEQKQAAPSHA' A
#
# COMPACT_ATOMS: atom_id res chain seq x y z
N MET A 1 -1.08 -1.58 8.31
CA MET A 1 -1.84 -2.61 7.60
C MET A 1 -1.77 -3.91 8.39
N VAL A 2 -2.88 -4.63 8.49
CA VAL A 2 -2.94 -5.90 9.24
C VAL A 2 -3.63 -6.96 8.39
N ARG A 3 -3.16 -8.21 8.47
CA ARG A 3 -3.75 -9.35 7.74
C ARG A 3 -5.06 -9.79 8.37
N ASN A 4 -5.15 -9.67 9.69
CA ASN A 4 -6.30 -10.04 10.49
C ASN A 4 -6.59 -8.90 11.49
N ALA A 5 -7.84 -8.46 11.53
CA ALA A 5 -8.26 -7.33 12.38
C ALA A 5 -8.38 -7.70 13.87
N GLU A 6 -8.69 -8.96 14.19
CA GLU A 6 -8.83 -9.46 15.56
C GLU A 6 -7.46 -9.67 16.21
N THR A 7 -6.55 -10.39 15.54
CA THR A 7 -5.21 -10.69 16.06
C THR A 7 -4.23 -9.52 15.87
N ARG A 8 -4.59 -8.56 15.00
CA ARG A 8 -3.73 -7.44 14.57
C ARG A 8 -2.40 -7.89 13.97
N GLU A 9 -2.37 -9.06 13.35
CA GLU A 9 -1.19 -9.59 12.69
C GLU A 9 -0.69 -8.61 11.60
N PRO A 10 0.57 -8.12 11.66
CA PRO A 10 1.10 -7.19 10.67
C PRO A 10 1.13 -7.74 9.24
N ALA A 11 0.71 -6.92 8.26
CA ALA A 11 0.77 -7.25 6.84
C ALA A 11 2.00 -6.63 6.16
N ASP A 12 3.20 -7.10 6.50
CA ASP A 12 4.47 -6.51 6.04
C ASP A 12 4.78 -6.85 4.56
N SER A 13 4.52 -8.08 4.13
CA SER A 13 4.64 -8.51 2.72
C SER A 13 3.76 -7.68 1.79
N GLU A 14 2.48 -7.55 2.13
CA GLU A 14 1.48 -6.80 1.36
C GLU A 14 1.85 -5.31 1.32
N THR A 15 2.36 -4.76 2.43
CA THR A 15 2.82 -3.36 2.46
C THR A 15 4.01 -3.14 1.51
N LYS A 16 4.94 -4.11 1.41
CA LYS A 16 6.07 -4.03 0.46
C LYS A 16 5.60 -4.13 -0.99
N GLU A 17 4.64 -4.99 -1.29
CA GLU A 17 4.04 -5.11 -2.62
C GLU A 17 3.34 -3.82 -3.04
N ILE A 18 2.57 -3.20 -2.15
CA ILE A 18 1.92 -1.91 -2.39
C ILE A 18 2.97 -0.83 -2.65
N ALA A 19 4.01 -0.73 -1.82
CA ALA A 19 5.07 0.26 -2.01
C ALA A 19 5.81 0.06 -3.35
N LYS A 20 6.05 -1.19 -3.75
CA LYS A 20 6.63 -1.54 -5.05
C LYS A 20 5.71 -1.14 -6.20
N TYR A 21 4.42 -1.45 -6.12
CA TYR A 21 3.44 -1.05 -7.13
C TYR A 21 3.43 0.48 -7.29
N CYS A 22 3.37 1.23 -6.20
CA CYS A 22 3.42 2.69 -6.23
C CYS A 22 4.67 3.18 -6.98
N TYR A 23 5.84 2.62 -6.66
CA TYR A 23 7.10 2.98 -7.32
C TYR A 23 7.09 2.71 -8.82
N GLU A 24 6.59 1.53 -9.24
CA GLU A 24 6.46 1.15 -10.65
C GLU A 24 5.48 2.05 -11.42
N HIS A 25 4.55 2.70 -10.72
CA HIS A 25 3.55 3.62 -11.27
C HIS A 25 3.88 5.10 -10.98
N GLY A 26 5.15 5.42 -10.70
CA GLY A 26 5.63 6.81 -10.61
C GLY A 26 5.38 7.51 -9.27
N LEU A 27 4.87 6.80 -8.25
CA LEU A 27 4.65 7.34 -6.91
C LEU A 27 5.68 6.82 -5.91
N ILE A 28 6.52 7.72 -5.41
CA ILE A 28 7.48 7.37 -4.35
C ILE A 28 6.78 7.38 -3.00
N THR A 29 6.86 6.25 -2.31
CA THR A 29 6.36 6.07 -0.93
C THR A 29 7.45 5.49 -0.05
N ILE A 30 7.30 5.63 1.27
CA ILE A 30 8.20 4.98 2.23
C ILE A 30 7.40 4.12 3.20
N THR A 31 7.98 2.99 3.58
CA THR A 31 7.45 2.16 4.66
C THR A 31 8.01 2.61 6.00
N ALA A 32 7.29 2.35 7.09
CA ALA A 32 7.66 2.77 8.43
C ALA A 32 7.18 1.79 9.52
N GLY A 33 7.64 2.05 10.75
CA GLY A 33 7.25 1.31 11.97
C GLY A 33 8.02 0.01 12.18
N THR A 34 7.96 -0.52 13.40
CA THR A 34 8.72 -1.72 13.82
C THR A 34 8.45 -2.95 12.97
N PHE A 35 7.20 -3.10 12.49
CA PHE A 35 6.78 -4.24 11.69
C PHE A 35 6.80 -3.98 10.17
N ASN A 36 7.29 -2.83 9.71
CA ASN A 36 7.34 -2.46 8.29
C ASN A 36 5.99 -2.55 7.54
N ASN A 37 4.88 -2.44 8.26
CA ASN A 37 3.51 -2.61 7.75
C ASN A 37 2.74 -1.29 7.65
N VAL A 38 3.44 -0.15 7.70
CA VAL A 38 2.85 1.19 7.59
C VAL A 38 3.36 1.84 6.32
N LEU A 39 2.45 2.22 5.42
CA LEU A 39 2.74 3.08 4.29
C LEU A 39 2.66 4.54 4.75
N ARG A 40 3.75 5.30 4.62
CA ARG A 40 3.82 6.68 5.09
C ARG A 40 3.76 7.65 3.90
N ILE A 41 2.80 8.56 3.96
CA ILE A 41 2.58 9.60 2.95
C ILE A 41 3.21 10.90 3.47
N LEU A 42 4.31 11.32 2.87
CA LEU A 42 5.02 12.57 3.17
C LEU A 42 5.03 13.45 1.93
N VAL A 43 3.87 14.03 1.62
CA VAL A 43 3.70 14.90 0.46
C VAL A 43 4.20 16.34 0.78
N PRO A 44 4.79 17.07 -0.19
CA PRO A 44 5.16 18.47 0.01
C PRO A 44 3.94 19.35 0.33
N LEU A 45 4.13 20.39 1.15
CA LEU A 45 3.05 21.33 1.51
C LEU A 45 2.54 22.18 0.34
N VAL A 46 3.28 22.22 -0.77
CA VAL A 46 2.96 22.98 -1.99
C VAL A 46 2.30 22.10 -3.06
N VAL A 47 1.95 20.85 -2.74
CA VAL A 47 1.26 19.95 -3.67
C VAL A 47 -0.08 20.56 -4.08
N THR A 48 -0.42 20.41 -5.35
CA THR A 48 -1.75 20.81 -5.85
C THR A 48 -2.77 19.70 -5.60
N ASP A 49 -4.06 20.05 -5.53
CA ASP A 49 -5.13 19.06 -5.35
C ASP A 49 -5.08 17.97 -6.42
N GLY A 50 -4.84 18.34 -7.69
CA GLY A 50 -4.74 17.38 -8.78
C GLY A 50 -3.57 16.39 -8.64
N GLN A 51 -2.41 16.84 -8.16
CA GLN A 51 -1.27 15.95 -7.89
C GLN A 51 -1.53 15.04 -6.69
N LEU A 52 -2.23 15.56 -5.67
CA LEU A 52 -2.63 14.76 -4.52
C LEU A 52 -3.62 13.66 -4.94
N ASP A 53 -4.62 14.01 -5.74
CA ASP A 53 -5.61 13.06 -6.26
C ASP A 53 -4.97 11.98 -7.14
N GLU A 54 -4.02 12.35 -8.00
CA GLU A 54 -3.23 11.39 -8.80
C GLU A 54 -2.48 10.40 -7.90
N GLY A 55 -1.75 10.90 -6.90
CA GLY A 55 -1.01 10.06 -5.96
C GLY A 55 -1.92 9.14 -5.14
N LEU A 56 -3.05 9.65 -4.65
CA LEU A 56 -4.05 8.85 -3.94
C LEU A 56 -4.70 7.79 -4.85
N GLY A 57 -4.92 8.12 -6.12
CA GLY A 57 -5.39 7.18 -7.14
C GLY A 57 -4.45 6.00 -7.33
N VAL A 58 -3.15 6.25 -7.43
CA VAL A 58 -2.13 5.19 -7.51
C VAL A 58 -2.14 4.31 -6.24
N ILE A 59 -2.25 4.90 -5.05
CA ILE A 59 -2.34 4.15 -3.79
C ILE A 59 -3.59 3.26 -3.76
N ALA A 60 -4.74 3.78 -4.20
CA ALA A 60 -5.99 3.02 -4.27
C ALA A 60 -5.88 1.84 -5.24
N ALA A 61 -5.28 2.04 -6.41
CA ALA A 61 -5.02 0.97 -7.38
C ALA A 61 -4.05 -0.09 -6.83
N ALA A 62 -3.00 0.33 -6.12
CA ALA A 62 -2.07 -0.58 -5.47
C ALA A 62 -2.76 -1.48 -4.43
N LEU A 63 -3.63 -0.89 -3.61
CA LEU A 63 -4.43 -1.62 -2.62
C LEU A 63 -5.37 -2.63 -3.28
N ALA A 64 -6.09 -2.22 -4.32
CA ALA A 64 -6.99 -3.10 -5.07
C ALA A 64 -6.23 -4.30 -5.67
N SER A 65 -5.08 -4.04 -6.30
CA SER A 65 -4.22 -5.07 -6.90
C SER A 65 -3.81 -6.14 -5.90
N VAL A 66 -3.38 -5.77 -4.69
CA VAL A 66 -2.98 -6.74 -3.65
C VAL A 66 -4.18 -7.51 -3.10
N VAL A 67 -5.34 -6.87 -2.95
CA VAL A 67 -6.57 -7.55 -2.52
C VAL A 67 -7.01 -8.57 -3.57
N GLU A 68 -6.98 -8.22 -4.85
CA GLU A 68 -7.34 -9.10 -5.96
C GLU A 68 -6.37 -10.29 -6.08
N GLN A 69 -5.07 -10.06 -5.97
CA GLN A 69 -4.06 -11.14 -5.97
C GLN A 69 -4.29 -12.14 -4.84
N LYS A 70 -4.67 -11.67 -3.65
CA LYS A 70 -5.01 -12.53 -2.51
C LYS A 70 -6.29 -13.34 -2.73
N GLN A 71 -7.26 -12.79 -3.47
CA GLN A 71 -8.47 -13.53 -3.85
C GLN A 71 -8.21 -14.55 -4.97
N ALA A 72 -7.28 -14.25 -5.87
CA ALA A 72 -6.91 -15.11 -7.00
C ALA A 72 -5.98 -16.28 -6.61
N ALA A 73 -5.24 -16.16 -5.50
CA ALA A 73 -4.49 -17.27 -4.93
C ALA A 73 -5.47 -18.25 -4.26
N PRO A 74 -5.70 -19.47 -4.81
CA PRO A 74 -6.63 -20.40 -4.19
C PRO A 74 -6.17 -20.76 -2.78
N SER A 75 -7.13 -20.83 -1.87
CA SER A 75 -7.00 -21.38 -0.52
C SER A 75 -6.65 -22.88 -0.61
N HIS A 76 -5.38 -23.18 -0.90
CA HIS A 76 -4.85 -24.54 -0.91
C HIS A 76 -3.47 -24.58 -0.22
N ALA A 77 -3.52 -24.75 1.10
CA ALA A 77 -2.78 -25.74 1.87
C ALA A 77 -3.27 -25.70 3.33
#